data_AF-A0A369L112-F1
#
_entry.id   AF-A0A369L112-F1
#
_cell.length_a   1.000
_cell.length_b   1.000
_cell.length_c   1.000
_cell.angle_alpha   90.00
_cell.angle_beta   90.00
_cell.angle_gamma   90.00
#
_symmetry.space_group_name_H-M   'P 1'
#
loop_
_entity.id
_entity.type
_entity.pdbx_description
1 polymer ?
#
loop_
_entity_poly.entity_id
_entity_poly.type
_entity_poly.pdbx_seq_one_letter_code
_entity_poly.pdbx_strand_id
1 'polypeptide(L)'
;MLLGSALLTIAFVIFTVIAPDRASSIYSAANQFITSAFSWYYIALISLVLFFSVYIIFSRYGDIRLGKVGERPEFSNFAWFSMLFGAGIGIGILFWSIAEPIYHFQSTPFVSDSQAMGVEAAQVAMRISIFHWGLHGWGLFAVVGPPVSG
;
A
#
# COMPACT_ATOMS: atom_id res chain seq x y z
N MET A 1 20.72 1.59 16.08
CA MET A 1 19.53 1.88 15.25
C MET A 1 18.55 2.80 15.98
N LEU A 2 18.09 2.47 17.19
CA LEU A 2 17.13 3.28 17.97
C LEU A 2 17.53 4.76 18.15
N LEU A 3 18.77 5.04 18.57
CA LEU A 3 19.22 6.42 18.81
C LEU A 3 19.29 7.24 17.51
N GLY A 4 19.76 6.63 16.42
CA GLY A 4 19.84 7.30 15.11
C GLY A 4 18.47 7.65 14.55
N SER A 5 17.52 6.70 14.60
CA SER A 5 16.14 6.96 14.17
C SER A 5 15.46 7.99 15.06
N ALA A 6 15.64 7.93 16.38
CA ALA A 6 15.06 8.90 17.30
C ALA A 6 15.57 10.33 17.06
N LEU A 7 16.89 10.49 16.91
CA LEU A 7 17.50 11.80 16.62
C LEU A 7 17.02 12.38 15.29
N LEU A 8 16.94 11.56 14.24
CA LEU A 8 16.43 11.99 12.93
C LEU A 8 14.97 12.44 13.02
N THR A 9 14.12 11.66 13.67
CA THR A 9 12.70 12.01 13.83
C THR A 9 12.53 13.30 14.62
N ILE A 10 13.24 13.45 15.74
CA ILE A 10 13.18 14.68 16.56
C ILE A 10 13.64 15.89 15.74
N ALA A 11 14.77 15.78 15.03
CA ALA A 11 15.28 16.86 14.18
C ALA A 11 14.28 17.23 13.07
N PHE A 12 13.66 16.24 12.41
CA PHE A 12 12.64 16.45 11.39
C PHE A 12 11.41 17.18 11.94
N VAL A 13 10.92 16.79 13.12
CA VAL A 13 9.77 17.44 13.77
C VAL A 13 10.12 18.87 14.16
N ILE A 14 11.27 19.09 14.82
CA ILE A 14 11.71 20.43 15.23
C ILE A 14 11.82 21.36 14.02
N PHE A 15 12.44 20.89 12.93
CA PHE A 15 12.55 21.68 11.70
C PHE A 15 11.18 22.06 11.12
N THR A 16 10.25 21.12 11.08
CA THR A 16 8.89 21.34 10.55
C THR A 16 8.12 22.37 11.38
N VAL A 17 8.27 22.35 12.71
CA VAL A 17 7.56 23.26 13.62
C VAL A 17 8.16 24.67 13.60
N ILE A 18 9.49 24.80 13.51
CA ILE A 18 10.18 26.11 13.56
C ILE A 18 10.07 26.85 12.23
N ALA A 19 10.07 26.14 11.10
CA ALA A 19 10.06 26.75 9.76
C ALA A 19 9.03 26.11 8.82
N PRO A 20 7.72 26.20 9.13
CA PRO A 20 6.67 25.44 8.42
C PRO A 20 6.60 25.73 6.92
N ASP A 21 6.68 26.99 6.49
CA ASP A 21 6.62 27.35 5.06
C ASP A 21 7.82 26.81 4.28
N ARG A 22 9.01 26.86 4.89
CA ARG A 22 10.24 26.33 4.29
C ARG A 22 10.21 24.80 4.26
N ALA A 23 9.72 24.17 5.32
CA ALA A 23 9.54 22.73 5.36
C ALA A 23 8.55 22.27 4.28
N SER A 24 7.40 22.93 4.18
CA SER A 24 6.39 22.65 3.15
C SER A 24 6.97 22.76 1.73
N SER A 25 7.69 23.83 1.42
CA SER A 25 8.29 23.98 0.07
C SER A 25 9.32 22.89 -0.24
N ILE A 26 10.16 22.51 0.73
CA ILE A 26 11.12 21.40 0.56
C ILE A 26 10.39 20.06 0.39
N TYR A 27 9.38 19.77 1.20
CA TYR A 27 8.63 18.51 1.15
C TYR A 27 7.85 18.38 -0.16
N SER A 28 7.22 19.46 -0.63
CA SER A 28 6.53 19.50 -1.92
C SER A 28 7.52 19.33 -3.08
N ALA A 29 8.68 19.99 -3.05
CA ALA A 29 9.70 19.81 -4.09
C ALA A 29 10.23 18.38 -4.12
N ALA A 30 10.47 17.76 -2.95
CA ALA A 30 10.88 16.37 -2.86
C ALA A 30 9.79 15.41 -3.35
N ASN A 31 8.53 15.62 -2.97
CA ASN A 31 7.40 14.83 -3.45
C ASN A 31 7.26 14.93 -4.98
N GLN A 32 7.37 16.14 -5.53
CA GLN A 32 7.28 16.35 -6.98
C GLN A 32 8.45 15.71 -7.73
N PHE A 33 9.66 15.79 -7.18
CA PHE A 33 10.82 15.10 -7.75
C PHE A 33 10.62 13.58 -7.76
N ILE A 34 10.21 12.99 -6.63
CA ILE A 34 10.01 11.54 -6.52
C ILE A 34 8.89 11.08 -7.47
N THR A 35 7.75 11.77 -7.46
CA THR A 35 6.60 11.40 -8.30
C THR A 35 6.93 11.57 -9.79
N SER A 36 7.59 12.64 -10.20
CA SER A 36 7.94 12.83 -11.62
C SER A 36 9.01 11.84 -12.12
N ALA A 37 10.04 11.55 -11.31
CA ALA A 37 11.16 10.70 -11.75
C ALA A 37 10.91 9.20 -11.56
N PHE A 38 10.20 8.80 -10.50
CA PHE A 38 10.09 7.40 -10.08
C PHE A 38 8.69 6.79 -10.20
N SER A 39 7.67 7.51 -10.68
CA SER A 39 6.31 6.94 -10.83
C SER A 39 6.28 5.63 -11.62
N TRP A 40 7.00 5.57 -12.75
CA TRP A 40 7.07 4.35 -13.57
C TRP A 40 7.72 3.19 -12.81
N TYR A 41 8.75 3.49 -12.03
CA TYR A 41 9.47 2.49 -11.23
C TYR A 41 8.57 1.93 -10.13
N TYR A 42 7.82 2.80 -9.43
CA TYR A 42 6.86 2.36 -8.41
C TYR A 42 5.78 1.45 -8.99
N ILE A 43 5.19 1.84 -10.12
CA ILE A 43 4.16 1.02 -10.80
C ILE A 43 4.75 -0.34 -11.20
N ALA A 44 5.92 -0.34 -11.86
CA ALA A 44 6.57 -1.57 -12.29
C ALA A 44 6.91 -2.49 -11.11
N LEU A 45 7.42 -1.94 -10.00
CA LEU A 45 7.77 -2.70 -8.80
C LEU A 45 6.54 -3.36 -8.19
N ILE A 46 5.46 -2.62 -7.96
CA ILE A 46 4.25 -3.15 -7.33
C ILE A 46 3.57 -4.19 -8.24
N SER A 47 3.52 -3.96 -9.55
CA SER A 47 3.03 -4.96 -10.50
C SER A 47 3.92 -6.22 -10.50
N LEU A 48 5.25 -6.08 -10.48
CA LEU A 48 6.17 -7.21 -10.42
C LEU A 48 5.97 -8.04 -9.15
N VAL A 49 5.81 -7.39 -7.99
CA VAL A 49 5.53 -8.05 -6.72
C VAL A 49 4.22 -8.84 -6.79
N LEU A 50 3.16 -8.27 -7.38
CA LEU A 50 1.90 -8.99 -7.59
C LEU A 50 2.09 -10.21 -8.51
N PHE A 51 2.77 -10.04 -9.65
CA PHE A 51 3.06 -11.15 -10.56
C PHE A 51 3.90 -12.23 -9.89
N PHE A 52 4.86 -11.85 -9.05
CA PHE A 52 5.66 -12.79 -8.27
C PHE A 52 4.80 -13.57 -7.28
N SER A 53 3.89 -12.93 -6.55
CA SER A 53 2.93 -13.61 -5.66
C SER A 53 2.06 -14.61 -6.42
N VAL A 54 1.54 -14.22 -7.59
CA VAL A 54 0.77 -15.11 -8.47
C VAL A 54 1.63 -16.27 -8.97
N TYR A 55 2.88 -16.01 -9.35
CA TYR A 55 3.82 -17.04 -9.76
C TYR A 55 4.05 -18.07 -8.64
N ILE A 56 4.25 -17.63 -7.39
CA ILE A 56 4.45 -18.54 -6.26
C ILE A 56 3.24 -19.48 -6.10
N ILE A 57 2.01 -18.96 -6.19
CA ILE A 57 0.77 -19.75 -6.10
C ILE A 57 0.74 -20.90 -7.12
N PHE A 58 1.16 -20.67 -8.36
CA PHE A 58 1.13 -21.69 -9.42
C PHE A 58 2.43 -22.47 -9.61
N SER A 59 3.49 -22.11 -8.88
CA SER A 59 4.77 -22.77 -8.93
C SER A 59 4.87 -23.90 -7.90
N ARG A 60 5.90 -24.74 -8.04
CA ARG A 60 6.28 -25.75 -7.03
C ARG A 60 6.54 -25.18 -5.62
N TYR A 61 6.76 -23.87 -5.50
CA TYR A 61 7.03 -23.22 -4.23
C TYR A 61 5.75 -22.97 -3.41
N GLY A 62 4.58 -22.95 -4.04
CA GLY A 62 3.28 -22.79 -3.37
C GLY A 62 2.90 -23.97 -2.48
N ASP A 63 3.44 -25.17 -2.77
CA ASP A 63 3.19 -26.38 -1.97
C ASP A 63 4.07 -26.46 -0.71
N ILE A 64 5.04 -25.57 -0.58
CA ILE A 64 5.97 -25.55 0.56
C ILE A 64 5.24 -25.03 1.80
N ARG A 65 5.18 -25.86 2.85
CA ARG A 65 4.66 -25.46 4.15
C ARG A 65 5.71 -24.66 4.91
N LEU A 66 5.32 -23.48 5.39
CA LEU A 66 6.15 -22.64 6.26
C LEU A 66 6.15 -23.23 7.68
N GLY A 67 7.22 -23.93 8.04
CA GLY A 67 7.35 -24.63 9.32
C GLY A 67 8.20 -25.90 9.19
N LYS A 68 8.32 -26.66 10.27
CA LYS A 68 9.03 -27.95 10.26
C LYS A 68 8.21 -29.02 9.55
N VAL A 69 8.90 -30.05 9.04
CA VAL A 69 8.23 -31.18 8.39
C VAL A 69 7.29 -31.88 9.38
N GLY A 70 5.99 -31.95 9.04
CA GLY A 70 4.95 -32.55 9.87
C GLY A 70 4.32 -31.61 10.90
N GLU A 71 4.75 -30.35 10.96
CA GLU A 71 4.14 -29.34 11.83
C GLU A 71 2.72 -28.99 11.33
N ARG A 72 1.81 -28.79 12.29
CA ARG A 72 0.43 -28.39 12.03
C ARG A 72 0.28 -26.89 12.29
N PRO A 73 -0.63 -26.20 11.58
CA PRO A 73 -0.91 -24.79 11.85
C PRO A 73 -1.28 -24.56 13.33
N GLU A 74 -0.67 -23.55 13.94
CA GLU A 74 -0.96 -23.16 15.34
C GLU A 74 -2.37 -22.59 15.50
N PHE A 75 -2.86 -21.89 14.47
CA PHE A 75 -4.19 -21.27 14.44
C PHE A 75 -5.09 -21.98 13.43
N SER A 76 -6.39 -22.04 13.74
CA SER A 76 -7.39 -22.48 12.76
C SER A 76 -7.45 -21.51 11.58
N ASN A 77 -7.89 -21.98 10.42
CA ASN A 77 -8.03 -21.13 9.22
C ASN A 77 -8.88 -19.88 9.48
N PHE A 78 -9.94 -20.00 10.30
CA PHE A 78 -10.79 -18.87 10.66
C PHE A 78 -10.08 -17.86 11.57
N ALA A 79 -9.36 -18.34 12.58
CA ALA A 79 -8.58 -17.48 13.47
C ALA A 79 -7.45 -16.76 12.71
N TRP A 80 -6.71 -17.49 11.87
CA TRP A 80 -5.65 -16.93 11.02
C TRP A 80 -6.19 -15.87 10.06
N PHE A 81 -7.31 -16.15 9.37
CA PHE A 81 -7.94 -15.19 8.49
C PHE A 81 -8.41 -13.94 9.25
N SER A 82 -8.99 -14.11 10.44
CA SER A 82 -9.40 -12.99 11.29
C SER A 82 -8.21 -12.12 11.71
N MET A 83 -7.07 -12.73 12.03
CA MET A 83 -5.84 -12.00 12.36
C MET A 83 -5.31 -11.16 11.21
N LEU A 84 -5.47 -11.61 9.95
CA LEU A 84 -5.06 -10.84 8.78
C LEU A 84 -5.77 -9.48 8.72
N PHE A 85 -7.06 -9.44 9.02
CA PHE A 85 -7.84 -8.19 9.09
C PHE A 85 -7.55 -7.39 10.36
N GLY A 86 -7.33 -8.07 11.49
CA GLY A 86 -7.00 -7.41 12.76
C GLY A 86 -5.61 -6.74 12.78
N ALA A 87 -4.63 -7.29 12.07
CA ALA A 87 -3.27 -6.77 12.01
C ALA A 87 -3.01 -5.81 10.84
N GLY A 88 -3.64 -6.05 9.67
CA GLY A 88 -3.23 -5.44 8.40
C GLY A 88 -4.05 -4.24 7.93
N ILE A 89 -5.25 -4.03 8.45
CA ILE A 89 -6.19 -3.02 7.94
C ILE A 89 -6.45 -1.96 9.02
N GLY A 90 -5.53 -0.99 9.12
CA GLY A 90 -5.60 0.07 10.12
C GLY A 90 -6.56 1.21 9.78
N ILE A 91 -6.24 2.39 10.33
CA ILE A 91 -6.95 3.67 10.12
C ILE A 91 -6.98 4.14 8.66
N GLY A 92 -6.02 3.69 7.84
CA GLY A 92 -5.90 4.07 6.43
C GLY A 92 -7.13 3.71 5.62
N ILE A 93 -7.63 2.47 5.74
CA ILE A 93 -8.86 2.05 5.07
C ILE A 93 -10.07 2.76 5.66
N LEU A 94 -10.13 2.99 6.98
CA LEU A 94 -11.26 3.70 7.60
C LEU A 94 -11.42 5.12 7.04
N PHE A 95 -10.30 5.81 6.77
CA PHE A 95 -10.34 7.15 6.18
C PHE A 95 -10.51 7.10 4.65
N TRP A 96 -9.65 6.35 3.95
CA TRP A 96 -9.56 6.40 2.49
C TRP A 96 -10.60 5.54 1.76
N SER A 97 -11.26 4.57 2.42
CA SER A 97 -12.33 3.79 1.79
C SER A 97 -13.52 4.62 1.32
N ILE A 98 -13.73 5.80 1.94
CA ILE A 98 -14.76 6.76 1.54
C ILE A 98 -14.11 7.95 0.84
N ALA A 99 -13.01 8.49 1.37
CA ALA A 99 -12.41 9.70 0.83
C ALA A 99 -11.88 9.52 -0.59
N GLU A 100 -11.26 8.38 -0.90
CA GLU A 100 -10.62 8.16 -2.20
C GLU A 100 -11.63 7.98 -3.36
N PRO A 101 -12.69 7.14 -3.23
CA PRO A 101 -13.71 7.07 -4.27
C PRO A 101 -14.39 8.42 -4.50
N ILE A 102 -14.67 9.19 -3.45
CA ILE A 102 -15.29 10.52 -3.59
C ILE A 102 -14.35 11.49 -4.31
N TYR A 103 -13.06 11.48 -3.97
CA TYR A 103 -12.06 12.29 -4.65
C TYR A 103 -11.99 11.98 -6.15
N HIS A 104 -11.93 10.69 -6.51
CA HIS A 104 -11.89 10.27 -7.91
C HIS A 104 -13.23 10.46 -8.65
N PHE A 105 -14.34 10.48 -7.93
CA PHE A 105 -15.66 10.77 -8.49
C PHE A 105 -15.80 12.25 -8.88
N GLN A 106 -15.18 13.14 -8.10
CA GLN A 106 -15.13 14.58 -8.37
C GLN A 106 -14.20 14.92 -9.53
N SER A 107 -13.03 14.26 -9.60
CA SER A 107 -12.07 14.48 -10.68
C SER A 107 -11.20 13.26 -10.89
N THR A 108 -11.02 12.85 -12.15
CA THR A 108 -10.15 11.75 -12.50
C THR A 108 -9.66 11.92 -13.94
N PRO A 109 -8.38 11.62 -14.24
CA PRO A 109 -7.84 11.77 -15.59
C PRO A 109 -8.39 10.76 -16.60
N PHE A 110 -9.20 9.79 -16.14
CA PHE A 110 -9.73 8.71 -16.98
C PHE A 110 -11.14 9.00 -17.53
N VAL A 111 -11.78 10.12 -17.13
CA VAL A 111 -13.02 10.62 -17.77
C VAL A 111 -12.88 12.11 -18.05
N SER A 112 -13.71 12.63 -18.95
CA SER A 112 -13.73 14.07 -19.24
C SER A 112 -14.43 14.86 -18.11
N ASP A 113 -14.07 16.14 -17.96
CA ASP A 113 -14.66 17.02 -16.93
C ASP A 113 -16.18 17.17 -17.08
N SER A 114 -16.73 17.03 -18.29
CA SER A 114 -18.18 17.08 -18.53
C SER A 114 -18.93 15.85 -18.00
N GLN A 115 -18.20 14.78 -17.68
CA GLN A 115 -18.73 13.53 -17.13
C GLN A 115 -18.38 13.37 -15.64
N ALA A 116 -17.69 14.34 -15.05
CA ALA A 116 -17.40 14.37 -13.63
C ALA A 116 -18.70 14.25 -12.82
N MET A 117 -18.63 13.53 -11.70
CA MET A 117 -19.79 13.22 -10.86
C MET A 117 -20.95 12.49 -11.58
N GLY A 118 -20.71 11.92 -12.77
CA GLY A 118 -21.65 11.08 -13.51
C GLY A 118 -21.46 9.58 -13.28
N VAL A 119 -22.34 8.76 -13.87
CA VAL A 119 -22.32 7.29 -13.70
C VAL A 119 -20.96 6.68 -14.09
N GLU A 120 -20.35 7.15 -15.17
CA GLU A 120 -19.05 6.66 -15.63
C GLU A 120 -17.92 7.02 -14.64
N ALA A 121 -17.90 8.27 -14.14
CA ALA A 121 -16.95 8.71 -13.13
C ALA A 121 -17.06 7.87 -11.84
N ALA A 122 -18.29 7.51 -11.42
CA ALA A 122 -18.49 6.65 -10.25
C ALA A 122 -17.89 5.25 -10.45
N GLN A 123 -18.08 4.65 -11.63
CA GLN A 123 -17.51 3.34 -11.95
C GLN A 123 -15.97 3.39 -11.98
N VAL A 124 -15.41 4.42 -12.61
CA VAL A 124 -13.95 4.62 -12.67
C VAL A 124 -13.37 4.87 -11.28
N ALA A 125 -14.00 5.69 -10.46
CA ALA A 125 -13.56 5.98 -9.10
C ALA A 125 -13.47 4.71 -8.24
N MET A 126 -14.48 3.84 -8.33
CA MET A 126 -14.45 2.54 -7.64
C MET A 126 -13.37 1.62 -8.19
N ARG A 127 -13.14 1.59 -9.51
CA ARG A 127 -12.06 0.78 -10.11
C ARG A 127 -10.69 1.21 -9.61
N ILE A 128 -10.42 2.53 -9.54
CA ILE A 128 -9.15 3.06 -9.04
C ILE A 128 -8.97 2.70 -7.56
N SER A 129 -10.01 2.90 -6.75
CA SER A 129 -9.97 2.60 -5.32
C SER A 129 -9.72 1.11 -5.06
N ILE A 130 -10.38 0.23 -5.82
CA ILE A 130 -10.13 -1.22 -5.76
C ILE A 130 -8.73 -1.57 -6.27
N PHE A 131 -8.21 -0.86 -7.26
CA PHE A 131 -6.86 -1.07 -7.75
C PHE A 131 -5.81 -0.76 -6.66
N HIS A 132 -5.98 0.35 -5.92
CA HIS A 132 -5.08 0.74 -4.83
C HIS A 132 -5.19 -0.15 -3.58
N TRP A 133 -6.40 -0.53 -3.18
CA TRP A 133 -6.64 -1.30 -1.94
C TRP A 133 -6.84 -2.81 -2.16
N GLY A 134 -6.77 -3.26 -3.41
CA GLY A 134 -6.92 -4.65 -3.81
C GLY A 134 -5.59 -5.39 -3.90
N LEU A 135 -5.50 -6.31 -4.87
CA LEU A 135 -4.42 -7.30 -4.96
C LEU A 135 -3.01 -6.70 -4.98
N HIS A 136 -2.82 -5.52 -5.56
CA HIS A 136 -1.52 -4.86 -5.64
C HIS A 136 -0.94 -4.55 -4.26
N GLY A 137 -1.76 -4.02 -3.34
CA GLY A 137 -1.34 -3.75 -1.96
C GLY A 137 -1.12 -5.04 -1.16
N TRP A 138 -2.06 -5.99 -1.25
CA TRP A 138 -1.96 -7.27 -0.54
C TRP A 138 -0.79 -8.14 -1.01
N GLY A 139 -0.46 -8.07 -2.30
CA GLY A 139 0.68 -8.78 -2.88
C GLY A 139 1.99 -8.41 -2.21
N LEU A 140 2.16 -7.14 -1.81
CA LEU A 140 3.35 -6.69 -1.09
C LEU A 140 3.44 -7.32 0.31
N PHE A 141 2.33 -7.36 1.06
CA PHE A 141 2.30 -8.00 2.37
C PHE A 141 2.57 -9.51 2.29
N ALA A 142 2.08 -10.18 1.24
CA ALA A 142 2.33 -11.60 1.02
C ALA A 142 3.82 -11.91 0.78
N VAL A 143 4.57 -11.00 0.13
CA VAL A 143 6.01 -11.19 -0.17
C VAL A 143 6.90 -10.82 1.02
N VAL A 144 6.54 -9.79 1.78
CA VAL A 144 7.32 -9.35 2.96
C VAL A 144 7.02 -10.20 4.20
N GLY A 145 5.80 -10.74 4.29
CA GLY A 145 5.28 -11.48 5.44
C GLY A 145 5.93 -12.83 5.78
N PRO A 146 6.61 -13.58 4.89
CA PRO A 146 7.21 -14.85 5.28
C PRO A 146 8.42 -14.60 6.21
N PRO A 147 8.41 -15.11 7.45
CA PRO A 147 9.63 -15.19 8.23
C PRO A 147 10.61 -16.09 7.48
N VAL A 148 11.86 -15.66 7.36
CA VAL A 148 12.95 -16.57 6.99
C VAL A 148 13.02 -17.62 8.10
N SER A 149 12.46 -18.79 7.85
CA SER A 149 12.51 -19.92 8.77
C SER A 149 13.95 -20.42 8.83
N GLY A 150 14.65 -20.05 9.91
CA GLY A 150 15.86 -20.74 10.36
C GLY A 150 15.53 -22.01 11.13
#